data_AF-A0A3R9XZ34-F1
#
_entry.id   AF-A0A3R9XZ34-F1
#
_cell.length_a   1.000
_cell.length_b   1.000
_cell.length_c   1.000
_cell.angle_alpha   90.00
_cell.angle_beta   90.00
_cell.angle_gamma   90.00
#
_symmetry.space_group_name_H-M   'P 1'
#
loop_
_entity.id
_entity.type
_entity.pdbx_description
1 polymer ?
#
loop_
_entity_poly.entity_id
_entity_poly.type
_entity_poly.pdbx_seq_one_letter_code
_entity_poly.pdbx_strand_id
1 'polypeptide(L)'
;MAKKYDTDEIKNEHEAMMFEEFGPALLLTHFPLATSPFWNMQMIGDIANKIDVIIEGQETIGSAERSTDPEKMYEIFHTISNGEYAKLLYNKVSAKIRASRQE
;
A
#
# COMPACT_ATOMS: atom_id res chain seq x y z
N MET A 1 1.07 7.24 -14.35
CA MET A 1 0.84 8.62 -13.87
C MET A 1 2.08 9.26 -13.27
N ALA A 2 2.80 8.61 -12.35
CA ALA A 2 4.08 9.09 -11.78
C ALA A 2 5.03 9.80 -12.78
N LYS A 3 5.36 9.13 -13.91
CA LYS A 3 6.20 9.71 -14.98
C LYS A 3 5.67 11.01 -15.61
N LYS A 4 4.35 11.22 -15.65
CA LYS A 4 3.73 12.42 -16.23
C LYS A 4 3.95 13.64 -15.32
N TYR A 5 3.98 13.40 -14.01
CA TYR A 5 4.18 14.44 -12.99
C TYR A 5 5.63 14.51 -12.50
N ASP A 6 6.56 13.82 -13.17
CA ASP A 6 7.99 13.77 -12.82
C ASP A 6 8.23 13.46 -11.33
N THR A 7 7.45 12.50 -10.80
CA THR A 7 7.48 12.10 -9.38
C THR A 7 7.54 10.57 -9.26
N ASP A 8 8.07 10.09 -8.15
CA ASP A 8 8.07 8.67 -7.78
C ASP A 8 6.76 8.24 -7.09
N GLU A 9 6.01 9.19 -6.52
CA GLU A 9 4.80 8.95 -5.77
C GLU A 9 3.72 9.98 -6.11
N ILE A 10 2.49 9.51 -6.35
CA ILE A 10 1.32 10.37 -6.51
C ILE A 10 0.86 10.83 -5.14
N LYS A 11 0.57 12.12 -5.03
CA LYS A 11 0.15 12.80 -3.79
C LYS A 11 -1.07 13.64 -4.09
N ASN A 12 -1.71 14.17 -3.05
CA ASN A 12 -2.94 14.98 -3.17
C ASN A 12 -2.84 16.11 -4.22
N GLU A 13 -1.68 16.78 -4.35
CA GLU A 13 -1.48 17.82 -5.36
C GLU A 13 -1.59 17.28 -6.79
N HIS A 14 -1.04 16.09 -7.04
CA HIS A 14 -1.13 15.40 -8.32
C HIS A 14 -2.55 14.89 -8.59
N GLU A 15 -3.28 14.45 -7.58
CA GLU A 15 -4.69 14.04 -7.71
C GLU A 15 -5.59 15.22 -8.11
N ALA A 16 -5.37 16.39 -7.51
CA ALA A 16 -6.05 17.62 -7.89
C ALA A 16 -5.70 18.04 -9.34
N MET A 17 -4.44 17.91 -9.76
CA MET A 17 -4.06 18.13 -11.16
C MET A 17 -4.75 17.13 -12.10
N MET A 18 -4.83 15.86 -11.71
CA MET A 18 -5.52 14.83 -12.49
C MET A 18 -7.01 15.12 -12.65
N PHE A 19 -7.65 15.72 -11.66
CA PHE A 19 -9.04 16.17 -11.76
C PHE A 19 -9.23 17.22 -12.87
N GLU A 20 -8.39 18.25 -12.88
CA GLU A 20 -8.44 19.31 -13.90
C GLU A 20 -8.12 18.76 -15.31
N GLU A 21 -7.25 17.74 -15.40
CA GLU A 21 -6.77 17.20 -16.67
C GLU A 21 -7.65 16.08 -17.25
N PHE A 22 -8.18 15.20 -16.41
CA PHE A 22 -8.87 13.96 -16.82
C PHE A 22 -10.34 13.91 -16.39
N GLY A 23 -10.77 14.82 -15.52
CA GLY A 23 -12.15 14.96 -15.07
C GLY A 23 -12.44 14.36 -13.69
N PRO A 24 -13.73 14.25 -13.31
CA PRO A 24 -14.16 14.05 -11.94
C PRO A 24 -13.91 12.64 -11.37
N ALA A 25 -13.61 11.65 -12.21
CA ALA A 25 -13.43 10.26 -11.77
C ALA A 25 -12.29 9.60 -12.53
N LEU A 26 -11.29 9.11 -11.80
CA LEU A 26 -10.12 8.42 -12.35
C LEU A 26 -9.81 7.15 -11.54
N LEU A 27 -9.41 6.10 -12.26
CA LEU A 27 -8.93 4.85 -11.67
C LEU A 27 -7.41 4.76 -11.88
N LEU A 28 -6.64 4.80 -10.81
CA LEU A 28 -5.22 4.50 -10.84
C LEU A 28 -5.02 3.02 -10.54
N THR A 29 -4.20 2.36 -11.34
CA THR A 29 -3.89 0.92 -11.20
C THR A 29 -2.40 0.69 -11.44
N HIS A 30 -1.93 -0.55 -11.18
CA HIS A 30 -0.55 -0.98 -11.42
C HIS A 30 0.48 -0.21 -10.59
N PHE A 31 0.34 -0.32 -9.27
CA PHE A 31 1.23 0.36 -8.33
C PHE A 31 2.53 -0.42 -8.13
N PRO A 32 3.71 0.23 -8.17
CA PRO A 32 4.95 -0.38 -7.72
C PRO A 32 4.86 -0.76 -6.24
N LEU A 33 5.44 -1.89 -5.84
CA LEU A 33 5.45 -2.31 -4.43
C LEU A 33 6.04 -1.26 -3.49
N ALA A 34 7.04 -0.52 -3.96
CA ALA A 34 7.78 0.47 -3.18
C ALA A 34 6.90 1.61 -2.65
N THR A 35 5.81 1.97 -3.35
CA THR A 35 4.96 3.12 -2.96
C THR A 35 3.93 2.76 -1.90
N SER A 36 3.61 1.48 -1.71
CA SER A 36 2.63 1.05 -0.70
C SER A 36 2.85 -0.40 -0.27
N PRO A 37 3.94 -0.72 0.46
CA PRO A 37 4.28 -2.08 0.81
C PRO A 37 3.28 -2.66 1.81
N PHE A 38 2.65 -3.77 1.46
CA PHE A 38 1.74 -4.50 2.34
C PHE A 38 1.87 -6.01 2.12
N TRP A 39 1.86 -6.76 3.23
CA TRP A 39 2.38 -8.13 3.26
C TRP A 39 1.50 -9.18 2.55
N ASN A 40 0.23 -8.86 2.30
CA ASN A 40 -0.74 -9.81 1.74
C ASN A 40 -1.30 -9.42 0.37
N MET A 41 -0.64 -8.54 -0.38
CA MET A 41 -1.13 -8.14 -1.71
C MET A 41 -0.79 -9.18 -2.77
N GLN A 42 -1.70 -9.38 -3.72
CA GLN A 42 -1.41 -10.11 -4.95
C GLN A 42 -0.48 -9.26 -5.82
N MET A 43 0.56 -9.92 -6.33
CA MET A 43 1.65 -9.29 -7.08
C MET A 43 1.85 -9.99 -8.42
N ILE A 44 2.12 -9.20 -9.46
CA ILE A 44 2.61 -9.66 -10.76
C ILE A 44 3.99 -9.03 -10.97
N GLY A 45 5.05 -9.79 -10.69
CA GLY A 45 6.40 -9.23 -10.56
C GLY A 45 6.47 -8.23 -9.41
N ASP A 46 6.97 -7.02 -9.68
CA ASP A 46 7.10 -5.93 -8.71
C ASP A 46 5.89 -4.98 -8.68
N ILE A 47 4.82 -5.33 -9.40
CA ILE A 47 3.58 -4.55 -9.50
C ILE A 47 2.50 -5.19 -8.62
N ALA A 48 1.91 -4.39 -7.74
CA ALA A 48 0.78 -4.77 -6.92
C ALA A 48 -0.53 -4.61 -7.71
N ASN A 49 -1.42 -5.60 -7.55
CA ASN A 49 -2.81 -5.52 -8.01
C ASN A 49 -3.62 -4.61 -7.07
N LYS A 50 -3.24 -3.33 -7.03
CA LYS A 50 -3.88 -2.24 -6.28
C LYS A 50 -4.63 -1.32 -7.25
N ILE A 51 -5.72 -0.76 -6.77
CA ILE A 51 -6.47 0.32 -7.40
C ILE A 51 -6.73 1.43 -6.39
N ASP A 52 -6.54 2.68 -6.82
CA ASP A 52 -7.01 3.86 -6.12
C ASP A 52 -8.05 4.56 -7.01
N VAL A 53 -9.23 4.86 -6.44
CA VAL A 53 -10.32 5.58 -7.11
C VAL A 53 -10.30 7.02 -6.64
N ILE A 54 -9.98 7.91 -7.57
CA ILE A 54 -9.95 9.36 -7.34
C ILE A 54 -11.27 9.94 -7.80
N ILE A 55 -11.97 10.62 -6.90
CA ILE A 55 -13.23 11.33 -7.18
C ILE A 55 -13.05 12.78 -6.76
N GLU A 56 -13.36 13.72 -7.65
CA GLU A 56 -13.24 15.18 -7.41
C GLU A 56 -11.83 15.58 -6.91
N GLY A 57 -10.79 14.94 -7.44
CA GLY A 57 -9.39 15.26 -7.13
C GLY A 57 -8.85 14.72 -5.81
N GLN A 58 -9.54 13.76 -5.18
CA GLN A 58 -9.07 13.07 -3.97
C GLN A 58 -9.26 11.55 -4.07
N GLU A 59 -8.29 10.78 -3.57
CA GLU A 59 -8.50 9.34 -3.32
C GLU A 59 -9.69 9.13 -2.37
N THR A 60 -10.67 8.33 -2.82
CA THR A 60 -11.85 7.98 -2.03
C THR A 60 -11.94 6.49 -1.73
N ILE A 61 -11.36 5.64 -2.60
CA ILE A 61 -11.36 4.19 -2.42
C ILE A 61 -9.99 3.65 -2.78
N GLY A 62 -9.28 3.12 -1.80
CA GLY A 62 -8.08 2.30 -1.99
C GLY A 62 -8.42 0.82 -1.83
N SER A 63 -8.12 0.00 -2.84
CA SER A 63 -8.34 -1.45 -2.80
C SER A 63 -7.16 -2.21 -3.37
N ALA A 64 -6.96 -3.44 -2.90
CA ALA A 64 -5.95 -4.33 -3.41
C ALA A 64 -6.44 -5.77 -3.37
N GLU A 65 -6.13 -6.52 -4.42
CA GLU A 65 -6.31 -7.97 -4.42
C GLU A 65 -5.38 -8.60 -3.37
N ARG A 66 -5.89 -9.61 -2.66
CA ARG A 66 -5.12 -10.33 -1.65
C ARG A 66 -4.51 -11.58 -2.23
N SER A 67 -3.24 -11.81 -1.90
CA SER A 67 -2.56 -13.06 -2.25
C SER A 67 -3.25 -14.23 -1.57
N THR A 68 -3.31 -15.36 -2.28
CA THR A 68 -3.80 -16.65 -1.75
C THR A 68 -2.67 -17.60 -1.40
N ASP A 69 -1.41 -17.21 -1.65
CA ASP A 69 -0.22 -17.97 -1.33
C ASP A 69 0.30 -17.65 0.08
N PRO A 70 0.11 -18.55 1.07
CA PRO A 70 0.50 -18.30 2.44
C PRO A 70 2.02 -18.24 2.64
N GLU A 71 2.80 -18.98 1.86
CA GLU A 71 4.27 -19.00 1.98
C GLU A 71 4.84 -17.66 1.51
N LYS A 72 4.37 -17.19 0.35
CA LYS A 72 4.74 -15.87 -0.17
C LYS A 72 4.31 -14.74 0.76
N MET A 73 3.10 -14.80 1.32
CA MET A 73 2.65 -13.78 2.28
C MET A 73 3.52 -13.78 3.55
N TYR A 74 3.94 -14.95 4.02
CA TYR A 74 4.84 -15.07 5.16
C TYR A 74 6.23 -14.47 4.84
N GLU A 75 6.80 -14.77 3.68
CA GLU A 75 8.07 -14.20 3.23
C GLU A 75 8.00 -12.67 3.14
N ILE A 76 6.97 -12.15 2.47
CA ILE A 76 6.77 -10.70 2.29
C ILE A 76 6.61 -10.03 3.66
N PHE A 77 5.82 -10.59 4.58
CA PHE A 77 5.67 -10.04 5.93
C PHE A 77 7.01 -9.82 6.65
N HIS A 78 7.98 -10.72 6.47
CA HIS A 78 9.31 -10.62 7.09
C HIS A 78 10.32 -9.78 6.32
N THR A 79 10.05 -9.46 5.04
CA THR A 79 11.02 -8.78 4.16
C THR A 79 10.61 -7.35 3.81
N ILE A 80 9.30 -7.03 3.80
CA ILE A 80 8.84 -5.66 3.51
C ILE A 80 9.41 -4.65 4.48
N SER A 81 9.68 -3.45 3.96
CA SER A 81 10.29 -2.36 4.71
C SER A 81 11.60 -2.82 5.41
N ASN A 82 12.37 -3.68 4.74
CA ASN A 82 13.59 -4.30 5.26
C ASN A 82 13.38 -5.04 6.59
N GLY A 83 12.23 -5.68 6.76
CA GLY A 83 11.85 -6.46 7.94
C GLY A 83 11.37 -5.64 9.14
N GLU A 84 11.38 -4.30 9.05
CA GLU A 84 10.91 -3.44 10.16
C GLU A 84 9.41 -3.59 10.41
N TYR A 85 8.60 -3.99 9.41
CA TYR A 85 7.18 -4.26 9.59
C TYR A 85 6.92 -5.39 10.59
N ALA A 86 7.50 -6.57 10.36
CA ALA A 86 7.36 -7.73 11.25
C ALA A 86 7.89 -7.42 12.66
N LYS A 87 9.08 -6.81 12.74
CA LYS A 87 9.71 -6.42 14.00
C LYS A 87 8.83 -5.48 14.82
N LEU A 88 8.23 -4.47 14.19
CA LEU A 88 7.30 -3.57 14.86
C LEU A 88 6.09 -4.33 15.43
N LEU A 89 5.51 -5.24 14.65
CA LEU A 89 4.35 -6.01 15.09
C LEU A 89 4.69 -6.94 16.26
N TYR A 90 5.81 -7.67 16.17
CA TYR A 90 6.28 -8.53 17.26
C TYR A 90 6.55 -7.77 18.55
N ASN A 91 7.16 -6.59 18.46
CA ASN A 91 7.39 -5.73 19.61
C ASN A 91 6.07 -5.29 20.27
N LYS A 92 5.09 -4.85 19.47
CA LYS A 92 3.77 -4.43 19.96
C LYS A 92 3.00 -5.58 20.63
N VAL A 93 2.98 -6.75 20.01
CA VAL A 93 2.29 -7.93 20.55
C VAL A 93 2.98 -8.39 21.85
N SER A 94 4.31 -8.46 21.86
CA SER A 94 5.08 -8.86 23.04
C SER A 94 4.89 -7.90 24.22
N ALA A 95 4.86 -6.59 23.94
CA ALA A 95 4.58 -5.57 24.96
C ALA A 95 3.17 -5.75 25.54
N LYS A 96 2.16 -5.99 24.70
CA LYS A 96 0.78 -6.23 25.14
C LYS A 96 0.64 -7.48 26.02
N ILE A 97 1.32 -8.58 25.66
CA ILE A 97 1.33 -9.81 26.46
C ILE A 97 1.99 -9.58 27.83
N ARG A 98 3.03 -8.75 27.92
CA ARG A 98 3.68 -8.42 29.20
C ARG A 98 2.74 -7.59 30.08
N ALA A 99 2.04 -6.61 29.50
CA ALA A 99 1.09 -5.78 30.24
C ALA A 99 -0.07 -6.61 30.81
N SER A 100 -0.64 -7.54 30.03
CA SER A 100 -1.77 -8.37 30.48
C SER A 100 -1.41 -9.42 31.54
N ARG A 101 -0.12 -9.58 31.88
CA ARG A 101 0.35 -10.50 32.93
C ARG A 101 0.67 -9.79 34.24
N GLN A 102 0.57 -8.46 34.28
CA GLN A 102 0.79 -7.62 35.46
C GLN A 102 -0.53 -7.18 36.12
N GLU A 103 -1.66 -7.51 35.50
CA GLU A 103 -3.03 -7.39 36.02
C GLU A 103 -3.50 -8.73 36.61
#